data_AF-A0A6B1FZ57-F1
#
_entry.id   AF-A0A6B1FZ57-F1
#
_cell.length_a   1.000
_cell.length_b   1.000
_cell.length_c   1.000
_cell.angle_alpha   90.00
_cell.angle_beta   90.00
_cell.angle_gamma   90.00
#
_symmetry.space_group_name_H-M   'P 1'
#
loop_
_entity.id
_entity.type
_entity.pdbx_description
1 polymer ?
#
loop_
_entity_poly.entity_id
_entity_poly.type
_entity_poly.pdbx_seq_one_letter_code
_entity_poly.pdbx_strand_id
1 'polypeptide(L)'
;MDAEALGNFLAPVNASLNLLSTSFLVAGFAFIRARNIPRHRLCMISAASASGLFLVFYVIRFSLTGTHTFAGEGTARVVYLAILFSHMVLAVVVVPLIIRLLFLAGRERFTEHAGLARWTFPIWLYVSVTGLVVYAMLYHVYGYAE
;
A
#
# COMPACT_ATOMS: atom_id res chain seq x y z
N MET A 1 -21.25 -0.60 -18.55
CA MET A 1 -20.55 0.14 -17.48
C MET A 1 -19.53 1.00 -18.17
N ASP A 2 -19.70 2.31 -18.05
CA ASP A 2 -18.82 3.28 -18.70
C ASP A 2 -17.46 3.27 -17.99
N ALA A 3 -16.37 3.60 -18.70
CA ALA A 3 -15.00 3.54 -18.17
C ALA A 3 -14.84 4.34 -16.86
N GLU A 4 -15.57 5.44 -16.75
CA GLU A 4 -15.62 6.32 -15.59
C GLU A 4 -16.35 5.68 -14.40
N ALA A 5 -17.49 5.02 -14.63
CA ALA A 5 -18.20 4.27 -13.60
C ALA A 5 -17.37 3.10 -13.04
N LEU A 6 -16.58 2.44 -13.90
CA LEU A 6 -15.65 1.40 -13.46
C LEU A 6 -14.49 1.99 -12.64
N GLY A 7 -13.93 3.12 -13.05
CA GLY A 7 -12.88 3.81 -12.29
C GLY A 7 -13.33 4.26 -10.90
N ASN A 8 -14.54 4.80 -10.79
CA ASN A 8 -15.13 5.21 -9.52
C ASN A 8 -15.42 4.03 -8.58
N PHE A 9 -15.80 2.86 -9.13
CA PHE A 9 -15.96 1.65 -8.35
C PHE A 9 -14.62 1.05 -7.87
N LEU A 10 -13.56 1.16 -8.68
CA LEU A 10 -12.24 0.65 -8.33
C LEU A 10 -11.53 1.44 -7.23
N ALA A 11 -11.86 2.73 -7.05
CA ALA A 11 -11.27 3.57 -6.01
C ALA A 11 -11.49 3.04 -4.57
N PRO A 12 -12.73 2.76 -4.10
CA PRO A 12 -12.95 2.18 -2.78
C PRO A 12 -12.45 0.74 -2.66
N VAL A 13 -12.41 -0.02 -3.76
CA VAL A 13 -11.79 -1.37 -3.78
C VAL A 13 -10.30 -1.27 -3.49
N ASN A 14 -9.60 -0.33 -4.14
CA ASN A 14 -8.18 -0.06 -3.86
C ASN A 14 -7.98 0.37 -2.40
N ALA A 15 -8.77 1.30 -1.89
CA ALA A 15 -8.67 1.72 -0.49
C ALA A 15 -8.86 0.52 0.47
N SER A 16 -9.85 -0.35 0.19
CA SER A 16 -10.13 -1.53 1.01
C SER A 16 -9.00 -2.56 0.96
N LEU A 17 -8.40 -2.80 -0.21
CA LEU A 17 -7.24 -3.68 -0.34
C LEU A 17 -6.01 -3.14 0.39
N ASN A 18 -5.80 -1.83 0.35
CA ASN A 18 -4.71 -1.20 1.08
C ASN A 18 -4.93 -1.27 2.61
N LEU A 19 -6.17 -1.07 3.06
CA LEU A 19 -6.55 -1.24 4.46
C LEU A 19 -6.35 -2.69 4.94
N LEU A 20 -6.73 -3.67 4.12
CA LEU A 20 -6.47 -5.10 4.41
C LEU A 20 -4.97 -5.37 4.50
N SER A 21 -4.19 -4.86 3.55
CA SER A 21 -2.73 -5.02 3.56
C SER A 21 -2.10 -4.42 4.82
N THR A 22 -2.50 -3.19 5.19
CA THR A 22 -2.09 -2.52 6.44
C THR A 22 -2.43 -3.36 7.66
N SER A 23 -3.67 -3.88 7.73
CA SER A 23 -4.15 -4.69 8.85
C SER A 23 -3.35 -5.98 9.00
N PHE A 24 -3.07 -6.67 7.89
CA PHE A 24 -2.24 -7.86 7.89
C PHE A 24 -0.78 -7.57 8.26
N LEU A 25 -0.22 -6.42 7.86
CA LEU A 25 1.13 -6.03 8.28
C LEU A 25 1.22 -5.85 9.79
N VAL A 26 0.28 -5.11 10.37
CA VAL A 26 0.23 -4.86 11.82
C VAL A 26 0.01 -6.17 12.58
N ALA A 27 -0.95 -7.00 12.15
CA ALA A 27 -1.21 -8.30 12.76
C ALA A 27 0.01 -9.24 12.63
N GLY A 28 0.64 -9.28 11.47
CA GLY A 28 1.83 -10.09 11.22
C GLY A 28 3.03 -9.64 12.05
N PHE A 29 3.17 -8.33 12.34
CA PHE A 29 4.17 -7.81 13.27
C PHE A 29 3.88 -8.25 14.72
N ALA A 30 2.62 -8.22 15.15
CA ALA A 30 2.23 -8.74 16.45
C ALA A 30 2.54 -10.24 16.59
N PHE A 31 2.25 -11.03 15.55
CA PHE A 31 2.52 -12.48 15.56
C PHE A 31 4.01 -12.81 15.60
N ILE A 32 4.87 -12.10 14.87
CA ILE A 32 6.32 -12.36 14.95
C ILE A 32 6.89 -11.97 16.31
N ARG A 33 6.38 -10.90 16.94
CA ARG A 33 6.74 -10.52 18.32
C ARG A 33 6.32 -11.59 19.32
N ALA A 34 5.19 -12.23 19.10
CA ALA A 34 4.71 -13.39 19.86
C ALA A 34 5.38 -14.73 19.44
N ARG A 35 6.40 -14.70 18.56
CA ARG A 35 7.09 -15.88 18.01
C ARG A 35 6.17 -16.88 17.29
N ASN A 36 4.98 -16.44 16.86
CA ASN A 36 4.04 -17.27 16.10
C ASN A 36 4.33 -17.19 14.61
N ILE A 37 5.31 -17.97 14.16
CA ILE A 37 5.76 -17.98 12.76
C ILE A 37 4.67 -18.40 11.76
N PRO A 38 3.82 -19.42 12.02
CA PRO A 38 2.78 -19.80 11.08
C PRO A 38 1.78 -18.67 10.81
N ARG A 39 1.31 -17.97 11.84
CA ARG A 39 0.37 -16.84 11.69
C ARG A 39 1.06 -15.63 11.07
N HIS A 40 2.30 -15.34 11.45
CA HIS A 40 3.09 -14.29 10.80
C HIS A 40 3.19 -14.53 9.29
N ARG A 41 3.55 -15.75 8.87
CA ARG A 41 3.67 -16.12 7.45
C ARG A 41 2.34 -15.95 6.71
N LEU A 42 1.24 -16.41 7.30
CA LEU A 42 -0.09 -16.22 6.70
C LEU A 42 -0.39 -14.73 6.50
N CYS A 43 -0.18 -13.91 7.53
CA CYS A 43 -0.38 -12.47 7.43
C CYS A 43 0.52 -11.82 6.37
N MET A 44 1.81 -12.17 6.28
CA MET A 44 2.71 -11.58 5.29
C MET A 44 2.33 -11.95 3.85
N ILE A 45 1.89 -13.19 3.62
CA ILE A 45 1.39 -13.62 2.31
C ILE A 45 0.08 -12.87 1.99
N SER A 46 -0.87 -12.80 2.92
CA SER A 46 -2.12 -12.06 2.71
C SER A 46 -1.87 -10.57 2.46
N ALA A 47 -0.93 -9.94 3.19
CA ALA A 47 -0.54 -8.56 2.98
C ALA A 47 0.07 -8.33 1.58
N ALA A 48 0.98 -9.22 1.15
CA ALA A 48 1.61 -9.16 -0.16
C ALA A 48 0.59 -9.36 -1.29
N SER A 49 -0.32 -10.32 -1.15
CA SER A 49 -1.40 -10.56 -2.12
C SER A 49 -2.34 -9.36 -2.22
N ALA A 50 -2.76 -8.78 -1.09
CA ALA A 50 -3.60 -7.58 -1.09
C ALA A 50 -2.88 -6.37 -1.71
N SER A 51 -1.60 -6.17 -1.42
CA SER A 51 -0.76 -5.14 -2.06
C SER A 51 -0.59 -5.36 -3.57
N GLY A 52 -0.41 -6.61 -3.99
CA GLY A 52 -0.31 -6.95 -5.42
C GLY A 52 -1.62 -6.68 -6.16
N LEU A 53 -2.76 -7.07 -5.58
CA LEU A 53 -4.07 -6.80 -6.17
C LEU A 53 -4.40 -5.30 -6.18
N PHE A 54 -4.04 -4.58 -5.12
CA PHE A 54 -4.12 -3.12 -5.08
C PHE A 54 -3.37 -2.47 -6.24
N LEU A 55 -2.13 -2.91 -6.52
CA LEU A 55 -1.34 -2.36 -7.60
C LEU A 55 -1.99 -2.61 -8.97
N VAL A 56 -2.50 -3.83 -9.20
CA VAL A 56 -3.20 -4.18 -10.45
C VAL A 56 -4.42 -3.29 -10.65
N PHE A 57 -5.30 -3.19 -9.65
CA PHE A 57 -6.50 -2.37 -9.73
C PHE A 57 -6.20 -0.87 -9.77
N TYR A 58 -5.14 -0.41 -9.11
CA TYR A 58 -4.65 0.98 -9.23
C TYR A 58 -4.25 1.31 -10.66
N VAL A 59 -3.44 0.45 -11.31
CA VAL A 59 -3.00 0.67 -12.70
C VAL A 59 -4.18 0.62 -13.67
N ILE A 60 -5.15 -0.27 -13.45
CA ILE A 60 -6.37 -0.32 -14.26
C ILE A 60 -7.16 0.98 -14.09
N ARG A 61 -7.44 1.40 -12.86
CA ARG A 61 -8.16 2.65 -12.56
C ARG A 61 -7.46 3.86 -13.17
N PHE A 62 -6.14 3.94 -13.01
CA PHE A 62 -5.30 5.01 -13.55
C PHE A 62 -5.35 5.05 -15.08
N SER A 63 -5.32 3.90 -15.75
CA SER A 63 -5.44 3.82 -17.21
C SER A 63 -6.82 4.24 -17.73
N LEU A 64 -7.88 4.08 -16.92
CA LEU A 64 -9.26 4.41 -17.30
C LEU A 64 -9.65 5.87 -17.03
N THR A 65 -9.25 6.41 -15.88
CA THR A 65 -9.70 7.73 -15.38
C THR A 65 -8.59 8.77 -15.28
N GLY A 66 -7.34 8.39 -15.54
CA GLY A 66 -6.19 9.28 -15.42
C GLY A 66 -5.91 9.73 -13.98
N THR A 67 -5.23 10.87 -13.87
CA THR A 67 -4.90 11.52 -12.60
C THR A 67 -6.00 12.47 -12.17
N HIS A 68 -6.40 12.41 -10.89
CA HIS A 68 -7.28 13.43 -10.31
C HIS A 68 -6.47 14.64 -9.83
N THR A 69 -6.98 15.82 -10.12
CA THR A 69 -6.40 17.07 -9.62
C THR A 69 -6.90 17.30 -8.19
N PHE A 70 -5.96 17.37 -7.23
CA PHE A 70 -6.29 17.66 -5.84
C PHE A 70 -6.89 19.06 -5.71
N ALA A 71 -8.12 19.17 -5.18
CA ALA A 71 -8.86 20.42 -5.09
C ALA A 71 -8.40 21.35 -3.95
N GLY A 72 -7.64 20.84 -2.97
CA GLY A 72 -7.16 21.65 -1.86
C GLY A 72 -6.11 22.67 -2.27
N GLU A 73 -6.13 23.85 -1.64
CA GLU A 73 -5.21 24.96 -1.91
C GLU A 73 -4.21 25.19 -0.75
N GLY A 74 -3.21 26.04 -1.00
CA GLY A 74 -2.24 26.49 0.01
C GLY A 74 -1.48 25.34 0.68
N THR A 75 -1.40 25.36 2.01
CA THR A 75 -0.68 24.37 2.82
C THR A 75 -1.20 22.95 2.62
N ALA A 76 -2.50 22.76 2.40
CA ALA A 76 -3.09 21.44 2.20
C ALA A 76 -2.55 20.75 0.94
N ARG A 77 -2.36 21.52 -0.15
CA ARG A 77 -1.78 21.02 -1.41
C ARG A 77 -0.32 20.62 -1.24
N VAL A 78 0.47 21.43 -0.52
CA VAL A 78 1.88 21.13 -0.27
C VAL A 78 2.03 19.84 0.54
N VAL A 79 1.23 19.67 1.60
CA VAL A 79 1.22 18.45 2.42
C VAL A 79 0.79 17.24 1.58
N TYR A 80 -0.29 17.37 0.80
CA TYR A 80 -0.76 16.30 -0.09
C TYR A 80 0.33 15.87 -1.07
N LEU A 81 0.94 16.82 -1.80
CA LEU A 81 1.96 16.51 -2.79
C LEU A 81 3.23 15.94 -2.18
N ALA A 82 3.63 16.41 -0.98
CA ALA A 82 4.77 15.85 -0.26
C ALA A 82 4.53 14.39 0.13
N ILE A 83 3.36 14.07 0.68
CA ILE A 83 2.98 12.70 1.06
C ILE A 83 2.83 11.83 -0.18
N LEU A 84 2.18 12.34 -1.23
CA LEU A 84 1.97 11.59 -2.47
C LEU A 84 3.32 11.26 -3.12
N PHE A 85 4.22 12.23 -3.20
CA PHE A 85 5.55 12.03 -3.76
C PHE A 85 6.36 10.99 -2.97
N SER A 86 6.45 11.14 -1.64
CA SER A 86 7.18 10.19 -0.80
C SER A 86 6.56 8.79 -0.86
N HIS A 87 5.23 8.70 -0.86
CA HIS A 87 4.50 7.45 -1.01
C HIS A 87 4.85 6.75 -2.32
N MET A 88 4.77 7.45 -3.46
CA MET A 88 5.07 6.86 -4.78
C MET A 88 6.51 6.35 -4.88
N VAL A 89 7.49 7.16 -4.43
CA VAL A 89 8.90 6.78 -4.46
C VAL A 89 9.14 5.54 -3.59
N LEU A 90 8.62 5.53 -2.36
CA LEU A 90 8.78 4.40 -1.46
C LEU A 90 7.98 3.17 -1.92
N ALA A 91 6.84 3.35 -2.60
CA ALA A 91 6.07 2.26 -3.19
C ALA A 91 6.87 1.54 -4.30
N VAL A 92 7.57 2.28 -5.15
CA VAL A 92 8.45 1.67 -6.16
C VAL A 92 9.60 0.91 -5.49
N VAL A 93 10.20 1.46 -4.43
CA VAL A 93 11.30 0.83 -3.71
C VAL A 93 10.84 -0.41 -2.93
N VAL A 94 9.63 -0.40 -2.36
CA VAL A 94 9.18 -1.51 -1.50
C VAL A 94 8.86 -2.78 -2.29
N VAL A 95 8.41 -2.68 -3.54
CA VAL A 95 8.09 -3.83 -4.40
C VAL A 95 9.26 -4.83 -4.52
N PRO A 96 10.46 -4.44 -4.98
CA PRO A 96 11.60 -5.37 -5.07
C PRO A 96 12.03 -5.87 -3.68
N LEU A 97 11.88 -5.07 -2.62
CA LEU A 97 12.19 -5.50 -1.25
C LEU A 97 11.24 -6.61 -0.76
N ILE A 98 9.93 -6.50 -1.03
CA ILE A 98 8.94 -7.54 -0.70
C ILE A 98 9.23 -8.81 -1.48
N ILE A 99 9.51 -8.70 -2.78
CA ILE A 99 9.88 -9.85 -3.63
C ILE A 99 11.12 -10.54 -3.05
N ARG A 100 12.14 -9.78 -2.64
CA ARG A 100 13.34 -10.33 -2.00
C ARG A 100 13.03 -11.02 -0.67
N LEU A 101 12.15 -10.46 0.17
CA LEU A 101 11.75 -11.10 1.42
C LEU A 101 11.04 -12.44 1.20
N LEU A 102 10.13 -12.50 0.23
CA LEU A 102 9.43 -13.73 -0.15
C LEU A 102 10.41 -14.78 -0.71
N PHE A 103 11.36 -14.36 -1.55
CA PHE A 103 12.42 -15.23 -2.04
C PHE A 103 13.28 -15.80 -0.90
N LEU A 104 13.73 -14.96 0.03
CA LEU A 104 14.53 -15.40 1.19
C LEU A 104 13.74 -16.37 2.09
N ALA A 105 12.45 -16.11 2.29
CA ALA A 105 11.57 -17.00 3.05
C ALA A 105 11.38 -18.36 2.36
N GLY A 106 11.22 -18.38 1.03
CA GLY A 106 11.13 -19.62 0.24
C GLY A 106 12.43 -20.41 0.15
N ARG A 107 13.58 -19.76 0.38
CA ARG A 107 14.91 -20.40 0.49
C ARG A 107 15.30 -20.72 1.93
N GLU A 108 14.39 -20.55 2.89
CA GLU A 108 14.63 -20.77 4.32
C GLU A 108 15.81 -19.97 4.90
N ARG A 109 16.19 -18.85 4.26
CA ARG A 109 17.28 -17.96 4.67
C ARG A 109 16.78 -16.93 5.69
N PHE A 110 16.34 -17.41 6.86
CA PHE A 110 15.64 -16.59 7.84
C PHE A 110 16.48 -15.48 8.49
N THR A 111 17.79 -15.69 8.65
CA THR A 111 18.70 -14.67 9.21
C THR A 111 18.78 -13.45 8.30
N GLU A 112 18.95 -13.66 6.99
CA GLU A 112 18.95 -12.59 6.00
C GLU A 112 17.57 -11.98 5.83
N HIS A 113 16.52 -12.80 5.86
CA HIS A 113 15.14 -12.32 5.85
C HIS A 113 14.90 -11.35 7.01
N ALA A 114 15.27 -11.69 8.24
CA ALA A 114 15.12 -10.83 9.40
C ALA A 114 15.95 -9.54 9.28
N GLY A 115 17.19 -9.64 8.77
CA GLY A 115 18.06 -8.49 8.53
C GLY A 115 17.48 -7.49 7.51
N LEU A 116 16.84 -7.98 6.46
CA LEU A 116 16.16 -7.13 5.47
C LEU A 116 14.80 -6.62 5.98
N ALA A 117 14.02 -7.48 6.64
CA ALA A 117 12.68 -7.18 7.11
C ALA A 117 12.65 -6.01 8.10
N ARG A 118 13.71 -5.81 8.90
CA ARG A 118 13.82 -4.67 9.83
C ARG A 118 13.73 -3.31 9.14
N TRP A 119 14.14 -3.23 7.87
CA TRP A 119 14.09 -2.01 7.05
C TRP A 119 12.87 -2.01 6.15
N THR A 120 12.55 -3.15 5.53
CA THR A 120 11.41 -3.26 4.62
C THR A 120 10.08 -3.05 5.35
N PHE A 121 9.93 -3.56 6.58
CA PHE A 121 8.69 -3.45 7.34
C PHE A 121 8.24 -1.99 7.58
N PRO A 122 9.07 -1.08 8.14
CA PRO A 122 8.64 0.30 8.34
C PRO A 122 8.36 1.03 7.03
N ILE A 123 9.12 0.75 5.95
CA ILE A 123 8.85 1.32 4.62
C ILE A 123 7.50 0.83 4.10
N TRP A 124 7.23 -0.47 4.20
CA TRP A 124 5.98 -1.06 3.72
C TRP A 124 4.79 -0.54 4.51
N LEU A 125 4.89 -0.48 5.84
CA LEU A 125 3.85 0.08 6.68
C LEU A 125 3.61 1.57 6.37
N TYR A 126 4.66 2.36 6.17
CA TYR A 126 4.55 3.76 5.76
C TYR A 126 3.77 3.90 4.46
N VAL A 127 4.13 3.13 3.43
CA VAL A 127 3.45 3.17 2.12
C VAL A 127 1.99 2.77 2.29
N SER A 128 1.66 1.71 3.02
CA SER A 128 0.27 1.30 3.22
C SER A 128 -0.56 2.36 3.96
N VAL A 129 -0.05 2.91 5.06
CA VAL A 129 -0.77 3.96 5.81
C VAL A 129 -0.94 5.24 4.99
N THR A 130 0.12 5.70 4.31
CA THR A 130 0.04 6.91 3.48
C THR A 130 -0.90 6.74 2.28
N GLY A 131 -1.06 5.53 1.75
CA GLY A 131 -2.07 5.24 0.72
C GLY A 131 -3.51 5.51 1.20
N LEU A 132 -3.82 5.14 2.44
CA LEU A 132 -5.12 5.46 3.06
C LEU A 132 -5.29 6.95 3.31
N VAL A 133 -4.21 7.64 3.74
CA VAL A 133 -4.23 9.09 3.96
C VAL A 133 -4.50 9.84 2.65
N VAL A 134 -3.79 9.49 1.57
CA VAL A 134 -4.00 10.08 0.24
C VAL A 134 -5.44 9.86 -0.24
N TYR A 135 -5.96 8.64 -0.07
CA TYR A 135 -7.36 8.34 -0.41
C TYR A 135 -8.35 9.18 0.41
N ALA A 136 -8.17 9.26 1.73
CA ALA A 136 -9.03 10.05 2.60
C ALA A 136 -8.99 11.55 2.26
N MET A 137 -7.80 12.09 2.01
CA MET A 137 -7.64 13.49 1.59
C MET A 137 -8.40 13.78 0.29
N LEU A 138 -8.35 12.85 -0.66
CA LEU A 138 -8.92 13.04 -2.00
C LEU A 138 -10.42 12.77 -2.08
N TYR A 139 -10.96 11.80 -1.32
CA TYR A 139 -12.36 11.38 -1.43
C TYR A 139 -13.25 11.80 -0.25
N HIS A 140 -12.68 12.18 0.90
CA HIS A 140 -13.47 12.47 2.11
C HIS A 140 -13.21 13.85 2.71
N VAL A 141 -12.02 14.43 2.53
CA VAL A 141 -11.66 15.72 3.18
C VAL A 141 -11.79 16.90 2.22
N TYR A 142 -11.12 16.84 1.07
CA TYR A 142 -11.05 17.99 0.14
C TYR A 142 -11.82 17.76 -1.16
N GLY A 143 -12.02 16.50 -1.55
CA GLY A 143 -12.50 16.18 -2.89
C GLY A 143 -11.41 16.31 -3.95
N TYR A 144 -11.75 15.99 -5.18
CA TYR A 144 -10.97 16.29 -6.37
C TYR A 144 -11.77 17.24 -7.25
N ALA A 145 -11.08 18.13 -7.95
CA ALA A 145 -11.71 18.96 -8.97
C ALA A 145 -11.93 18.10 -10.22
N GLU A 146 -13.12 18.21 -10.83
CA GLU A 146 -13.40 17.62 -12.15
C GLU A 146 -12.57 18.28 -13.25
#